data_AF-A0A5J9W3D7-F1
#
_entry.id   AF-A0A5J9W3D7-F1
#
_cell.length_a   1.000
_cell.length_b   1.000
_cell.length_c   1.000
_cell.angle_alpha   90.00
_cell.angle_beta   90.00
_cell.angle_gamma   90.00
#
_symmetry.space_group_name_H-M   'P 1'
#
loop_
_entity.id
_entity.type
_entity.pdbx_description
1 polymer ?
#
loop_
_entity_poly.entity_id
_entity_poly.type
_entity_poly.pdbx_seq_one_letter_code
_entity_poly.pdbx_strand_id
1 'polypeptide(L)'
;MTKTVSTWVPETEQGTHVFRILGYSGIGIHKHITSGSFSVNASFELRLVNQSKGASVSVHKQERRTLNPNENWQCQINQNLLKASTTSDDCLTIECILTVYNRPKATQTKSLPRIQVPQSNMAEHFGKLMETKEGVDVTFIVGEVTFTAHKIVLATRSPVFKAELFGPMRKEGTVAVTIKDMQPAVFRALLHFIYTDSLPSLDDLKGDDRCEMIRHLLVAADRYAIERLGLLCQSYLCDDLQVHNVATTLALAYQHGCGLLKDACVEFIACSNAMEAVVKTEGYKNLKRSCPSVVIEALEKTSKARIA
;
A
#
# COMPACT_ATOMS: atom_id res chain seq x y z
N MET A 1 25.73 17.57 -23.01
CA MET A 1 24.49 17.56 -23.83
C MET A 1 24.59 16.41 -24.81
N THR A 2 23.86 15.33 -24.56
CA THR A 2 23.89 14.15 -25.43
C THR A 2 22.51 14.03 -26.06
N LYS A 3 22.40 14.36 -27.35
CA LYS A 3 21.18 14.11 -28.13
C LYS A 3 21.16 12.64 -28.50
N THR A 4 20.10 11.95 -28.08
CA THR A 4 19.78 10.59 -28.53
C THR A 4 18.57 10.69 -29.44
N VAL A 5 18.69 10.20 -30.67
CA VAL A 5 17.55 10.04 -31.58
C VAL A 5 17.18 8.56 -31.58
N SER A 6 15.95 8.25 -31.18
CA SER A 6 15.37 6.91 -31.25
C SER A 6 14.21 6.93 -32.24
N THR A 7 14.29 6.11 -33.28
CA THR A 7 13.16 5.83 -34.18
C THR A 7 12.26 4.77 -33.54
N TRP A 8 10.96 5.07 -33.49
CA TRP A 8 9.93 4.33 -32.77
C TRP A 8 9.21 3.32 -33.66
N VAL A 9 8.86 2.16 -33.10
CA VAL A 9 7.77 1.31 -33.60
C VAL A 9 6.92 0.90 -32.38
N PRO A 10 5.66 1.31 -32.28
CA PRO A 10 4.81 0.92 -31.16
C PRO A 10 4.12 -0.43 -31.42
N GLU A 11 4.45 -1.45 -30.62
CA GLU A 11 3.56 -2.61 -30.45
C GLU A 11 2.34 -2.14 -29.63
N THR A 12 1.17 -2.23 -30.25
CA THR A 12 -0.12 -1.81 -29.69
C THR A 12 -0.95 -3.07 -29.43
N GLU A 13 -1.65 -3.12 -28.30
CA GLU A 13 -2.72 -4.10 -28.11
C GLU A 13 -4.05 -3.38 -28.35
N GLN A 14 -4.79 -3.86 -29.35
CA GLN A 14 -6.10 -3.32 -29.72
C GLN A 14 -7.18 -4.30 -29.26
N GLY A 15 -8.01 -3.84 -28.32
CA GLY A 15 -9.23 -4.53 -27.90
C GLY A 15 -10.44 -3.90 -28.57
N THR A 16 -11.35 -4.72 -29.10
CA THR A 16 -12.65 -4.25 -29.61
C THR A 16 -13.73 -4.75 -28.68
N HIS A 17 -14.47 -3.83 -28.06
CA HIS A 17 -15.62 -4.15 -27.22
C HIS A 17 -16.89 -3.65 -27.89
N VAL A 18 -17.80 -4.57 -28.16
CA VAL A 18 -19.10 -4.26 -28.77
C VAL A 18 -20.15 -4.26 -27.68
N PHE A 19 -20.78 -3.11 -27.46
CA PHE A 19 -21.88 -2.94 -26.53
C PHE A 19 -23.18 -2.90 -27.30
N ARG A 20 -24.13 -3.77 -26.92
CA ARG A 20 -25.49 -3.76 -27.46
C ARG A 20 -26.43 -3.16 -26.42
N ILE A 21 -27.05 -2.03 -26.75
CA ILE A 21 -28.03 -1.37 -25.90
C ILE A 21 -29.41 -1.72 -26.46
N LEU A 22 -30.20 -2.44 -25.65
CA LEU A 22 -31.56 -2.87 -25.98
C LEU A 22 -32.57 -1.89 -25.34
N GLY A 23 -33.62 -1.51 -26.08
CA GLY A 23 -34.71 -0.68 -25.55
C GLY A 23 -34.35 0.81 -25.44
N TYR A 24 -33.70 1.38 -26.47
CA TYR A 24 -33.36 2.80 -26.52
C TYR A 24 -34.63 3.64 -26.78
N SER A 25 -35.39 3.95 -25.73
CA SER A 25 -36.52 4.88 -25.78
C SER A 25 -36.26 6.10 -24.89
N GLY A 26 -35.85 7.21 -25.51
CA GLY A 26 -35.87 8.53 -24.86
C GLY A 26 -34.76 8.80 -23.83
N ILE A 27 -34.33 10.06 -23.81
CA ILE A 27 -33.26 10.61 -22.98
C ILE A 27 -33.50 10.31 -21.49
N GLY A 28 -32.60 9.55 -20.87
CA GLY A 28 -32.56 9.30 -19.43
C GLY A 28 -31.13 9.45 -18.90
N ILE A 29 -30.89 10.57 -18.23
CA ILE A 29 -29.66 10.84 -17.48
C ILE A 29 -29.59 9.85 -16.29
N HIS A 30 -28.40 9.29 -16.02
CA HIS A 30 -28.01 8.51 -14.82
C HIS A 30 -28.17 6.97 -14.83
N LYS A 31 -27.56 6.26 -15.78
CA LYS A 31 -27.04 4.90 -15.50
C LYS A 31 -25.67 4.70 -16.18
N HIS A 32 -24.64 4.41 -15.38
CA HIS A 32 -23.28 4.15 -15.84
C HIS A 32 -22.90 2.70 -15.55
N ILE A 33 -22.23 2.05 -16.49
CA ILE A 33 -21.59 0.74 -16.28
C ILE A 33 -20.15 1.03 -15.88
N THR A 34 -19.77 0.68 -14.67
CA THR A 34 -18.41 0.87 -14.14
C THR A 34 -17.67 -0.46 -14.07
N SER A 35 -16.52 -0.54 -14.73
CA SER A 35 -15.51 -1.58 -14.46
C SER A 35 -14.55 -1.09 -13.37
N GLY A 36 -13.73 -2.01 -12.82
CA GLY A 36 -12.74 -1.67 -11.80
C GLY A 36 -11.78 -0.55 -12.24
N SER A 37 -11.33 0.26 -11.27
CA SER A 37 -10.50 1.45 -11.49
C SER A 37 -9.06 1.12 -11.87
N PHE A 38 -8.60 1.56 -13.04
CA PHE A 38 -7.19 1.48 -13.46
C PHE A 38 -6.77 2.71 -14.30
N SER A 39 -5.49 3.09 -14.24
CA SER A 39 -4.91 4.14 -15.08
C SER A 39 -4.11 3.52 -16.23
N VAL A 40 -4.42 3.88 -17.48
CA VAL A 40 -3.72 3.38 -18.68
C VAL A 40 -3.44 4.49 -19.69
N ASN A 41 -2.35 4.37 -20.44
CA ASN A 41 -2.09 5.22 -21.60
C ASN A 41 -2.80 4.60 -22.81
N ALA A 42 -3.85 5.23 -23.31
CA ALA A 42 -4.69 4.64 -24.34
C ALA A 42 -5.27 5.71 -25.28
N SER A 43 -5.71 5.26 -26.44
CA SER A 43 -6.64 5.99 -27.31
C SER A 43 -7.91 5.17 -27.46
N PHE A 44 -9.02 5.82 -27.78
CA PHE A 44 -10.25 5.10 -28.05
C PHE A 44 -11.03 5.73 -29.20
N GLU A 45 -11.77 4.90 -29.89
CA GLU A 45 -12.66 5.27 -30.98
C GLU A 45 -14.03 4.64 -30.76
N LEU A 46 -15.07 5.47 -30.81
CA LEU A 46 -16.45 5.02 -30.76
C LEU A 46 -17.02 4.99 -32.17
N ARG A 47 -17.61 3.86 -32.55
CA ARG A 47 -18.30 3.67 -33.81
C ARG A 47 -19.74 3.22 -33.59
N LEU A 48 -20.65 3.72 -34.40
CA LEU A 48 -22.02 3.22 -34.46
C LEU A 48 -22.11 2.14 -35.53
N VAL A 49 -22.59 0.96 -35.15
CA VAL A 49 -22.76 -0.16 -36.10
C VAL A 49 -24.11 -0.04 -36.77
N ASN A 50 -24.14 0.12 -38.08
CA ASN A 50 -25.38 0.07 -38.85
C ASN A 50 -25.79 -1.39 -39.03
N GLN A 51 -26.81 -1.82 -38.29
CA GLN A 51 -27.26 -3.21 -38.29
C GLN A 51 -27.88 -3.68 -39.62
N SER A 52 -28.33 -2.77 -40.50
CA SER A 52 -28.91 -3.14 -41.79
C SER A 52 -27.87 -3.43 -42.88
N LYS A 53 -26.65 -2.88 -42.75
CA LYS A 53 -25.56 -3.01 -43.74
C LYS A 53 -24.27 -3.61 -43.17
N GLY A 54 -24.19 -3.85 -41.87
CA GLY A 54 -22.99 -4.34 -41.17
C GLY A 54 -21.83 -3.34 -41.10
N ALA A 55 -21.95 -2.15 -41.69
CA ALA A 55 -20.90 -1.14 -41.70
C ALA A 55 -20.92 -0.30 -40.41
N SER A 56 -19.76 -0.06 -39.80
CA SER A 56 -19.62 0.84 -38.65
C SER A 56 -19.13 2.23 -39.07
N VAL A 57 -19.67 3.28 -38.44
CA VAL A 57 -19.31 4.68 -38.70
C VAL A 57 -18.67 5.28 -37.46
N SER A 58 -17.48 5.85 -37.60
CA SER A 58 -16.78 6.56 -36.53
C SER A 58 -17.54 7.83 -36.13
N VAL A 59 -17.86 7.95 -34.85
CA VAL A 59 -18.60 9.11 -34.30
C VAL A 59 -17.78 9.91 -33.31
N HIS A 60 -16.77 9.31 -32.70
CA HIS A 60 -15.86 10.00 -31.80
C HIS A 60 -14.51 9.30 -31.78
N LYS A 61 -13.44 10.08 -31.82
CA LYS A 61 -12.08 9.58 -31.72
C LYS A 61 -11.29 10.47 -30.77
N GLN A 62 -10.72 9.85 -29.74
CA GLN A 62 -9.86 10.52 -28.80
C GLN A 62 -8.41 10.11 -29.06
N GLU A 63 -7.54 11.10 -29.19
CA GLU A 63 -6.11 10.87 -29.32
C GLU A 63 -5.49 10.36 -28.01
N ARG A 64 -4.31 9.74 -28.16
CA ARG A 64 -3.55 9.11 -27.08
C ARG A 64 -3.39 10.04 -25.88
N ARG A 65 -3.86 9.59 -24.72
CA ARG A 65 -3.63 10.25 -23.43
C ARG A 65 -3.62 9.23 -22.29
N THR A 66 -3.21 9.70 -21.11
CA THR A 66 -3.41 8.94 -19.87
C THR A 66 -4.89 9.04 -19.46
N LEU A 67 -5.54 7.90 -19.27
CA LEU A 67 -6.91 7.80 -18.78
C LEU A 67 -6.85 7.55 -17.29
N ASN A 68 -7.52 8.39 -16.48
CA ASN A 68 -7.55 8.25 -15.03
C ASN A 68 -8.90 7.69 -14.55
N PRO A 69 -8.93 6.93 -13.44
CA PRO A 69 -10.14 6.25 -12.96
C PRO A 69 -11.30 7.18 -12.59
N ASN A 70 -11.00 8.43 -12.21
CA ASN A 70 -11.99 9.37 -11.67
C ASN A 70 -12.41 10.43 -12.70
N GLU A 71 -12.05 10.26 -13.97
CA GLU A 71 -12.44 11.19 -15.02
C GLU A 71 -13.77 10.75 -15.64
N ASN A 72 -14.81 11.60 -15.51
CA ASN A 72 -16.09 11.40 -16.19
C ASN A 72 -16.01 11.85 -17.64
N TRP A 73 -16.34 10.95 -18.57
CA TRP A 73 -16.23 11.20 -20.00
C TRP A 73 -17.60 11.38 -20.62
N GLN A 74 -17.76 12.45 -21.39
CA GLN A 74 -18.98 12.74 -22.14
C GLN A 74 -18.59 12.94 -23.60
N CYS A 75 -19.29 12.26 -24.51
CA CYS A 75 -19.17 12.51 -25.94
C CYS A 75 -20.55 12.92 -26.50
N GLN A 76 -20.54 13.91 -27.38
CA GLN A 76 -21.74 14.34 -28.09
C GLN A 76 -21.78 13.64 -29.46
N ILE A 77 -22.84 12.90 -29.73
CA ILE A 77 -23.04 12.20 -31.00
C ILE A 77 -24.14 12.91 -31.79
N ASN A 78 -23.92 13.10 -33.09
CA ASN A 78 -24.90 13.74 -33.97
C ASN A 78 -26.17 12.89 -34.08
N GLN A 79 -27.32 13.50 -33.79
CA GLN A 79 -28.63 12.84 -33.82
C GLN A 79 -28.99 12.23 -35.20
N ASN A 80 -28.49 12.80 -36.29
CA ASN A 80 -28.76 12.28 -37.64
C ASN A 80 -28.01 10.95 -37.88
N LEU A 81 -26.82 10.77 -37.29
CA LEU A 81 -26.05 9.53 -37.35
C LEU A 81 -26.66 8.45 -36.47
N LEU A 82 -27.22 8.82 -35.32
CA LEU A 82 -27.97 7.92 -34.44
C LEU A 82 -29.20 7.34 -35.17
N LYS A 83 -30.03 8.21 -35.78
CA LYS A 83 -31.23 7.79 -36.51
C LYS A 83 -30.93 6.89 -37.72
N ALA A 84 -29.80 7.08 -38.37
CA ALA A 84 -29.38 6.27 -39.52
C ALA A 84 -28.83 4.88 -39.12
N SER A 85 -28.44 4.70 -37.86
CA SER A 85 -27.85 3.45 -37.35
C SER A 85 -28.79 2.63 -36.46
N THR A 86 -29.93 3.19 -36.04
CA THR A 86 -30.99 2.49 -35.29
C THR A 86 -31.93 1.71 -36.21
N THR A 87 -32.27 0.48 -35.85
CA THR A 87 -33.27 -0.37 -36.53
C THR A 87 -34.66 -0.19 -35.93
N SER A 88 -35.69 -0.80 -36.55
CA SER A 88 -37.09 -0.80 -36.08
C SER A 88 -37.28 -1.33 -34.65
N ASP A 89 -36.29 -2.02 -34.10
CA ASP A 89 -36.34 -2.70 -32.81
C ASP A 89 -35.70 -1.86 -31.68
N ASP A 90 -35.56 -0.54 -31.85
CA ASP A 90 -34.99 0.41 -30.87
C ASP A 90 -33.64 -0.05 -30.27
N CYS A 91 -32.82 -0.72 -31.07
CA CYS A 91 -31.52 -1.23 -30.66
C CYS A 91 -30.40 -0.36 -31.21
N LEU A 92 -29.51 0.10 -30.33
CA LEU A 92 -28.28 0.81 -30.69
C LEU A 92 -27.07 -0.07 -30.37
N THR A 93 -26.22 -0.31 -31.36
CA THR A 93 -24.95 -1.01 -31.17
C THR A 93 -23.79 -0.02 -31.29
N ILE A 94 -23.01 0.07 -30.22
CA ILE A 94 -21.82 0.92 -30.16
C ILE A 94 -20.59 0.00 -30.09
N GLU A 95 -19.71 0.15 -31.05
CA GLU A 95 -18.40 -0.48 -31.06
C GLU A 95 -17.39 0.50 -30.46
N CYS A 96 -16.82 0.13 -29.31
CA CYS A 96 -15.75 0.88 -28.67
C CYS A 96 -14.43 0.15 -28.94
N ILE A 97 -13.58 0.78 -29.74
CA ILE A 97 -12.24 0.31 -30.01
C ILE A 97 -11.32 0.99 -29.00
N LEU A 98 -10.75 0.21 -28.09
CA LEU A 98 -9.77 0.70 -27.12
C LEU A 98 -8.39 0.22 -27.56
N THR A 99 -7.48 1.17 -27.79
CA THR A 99 -6.07 0.88 -28.09
C THR A 99 -5.25 1.24 -26.87
N VAL A 100 -4.76 0.22 -26.16
CA VAL A 100 -3.90 0.41 -25.01
C VAL A 100 -2.45 0.47 -25.48
N TYR A 101 -1.80 1.59 -25.20
CA TYR A 101 -0.37 1.73 -25.44
C TYR A 101 0.36 1.21 -24.23
N ASN A 102 0.93 0.02 -24.37
CA ASN A 102 1.87 -0.49 -23.38
C ASN A 102 3.04 0.50 -23.25
N ARG A 103 3.58 0.67 -22.04
CA ARG A 103 4.84 1.43 -21.90
C ARG A 103 5.88 0.76 -22.79
N PRO A 104 6.65 1.50 -23.61
CA PRO A 104 7.61 0.89 -24.50
C PRO A 104 8.61 0.07 -23.67
N LYS A 105 8.70 -1.23 -23.93
CA LYS A 105 9.88 -2.00 -23.56
C LYS A 105 10.99 -1.51 -24.48
N ALA A 106 11.93 -0.74 -23.93
CA ALA A 106 13.11 -0.33 -24.68
C ALA A 106 13.87 -1.58 -25.13
N THR A 107 13.85 -1.89 -26.43
CA THR A 107 14.75 -2.89 -27.00
C THR A 107 16.18 -2.35 -26.94
N GLN A 108 17.10 -3.21 -26.50
CA GLN A 108 18.46 -2.87 -26.12
C GLN A 108 19.16 -2.00 -27.18
N THR A 109 19.48 -0.77 -26.77
CA THR A 109 20.67 -0.09 -27.29
C THR A 109 21.83 -1.04 -27.04
N LYS A 110 22.71 -1.28 -28.04
CA LYS A 110 24.03 -1.90 -27.76
C LYS A 110 24.73 -0.98 -26.76
N SER A 111 24.57 -1.28 -25.48
CA SER A 111 25.14 -0.52 -24.40
C SER A 111 26.64 -0.72 -24.48
N LEU A 112 27.39 0.37 -24.34
CA LEU A 112 28.78 0.29 -23.89
C LEU A 112 28.86 -0.72 -22.73
N PRO A 113 29.93 -1.51 -22.58
CA PRO A 113 30.05 -2.48 -21.50
C PRO A 113 29.74 -1.79 -20.18
N ARG A 114 28.56 -2.07 -19.64
CA ARG A 114 28.07 -1.46 -18.42
C ARG A 114 28.75 -2.21 -17.30
N ILE A 115 29.64 -1.54 -16.59
CA ILE A 115 30.17 -2.07 -15.34
C ILE A 115 28.96 -2.36 -14.45
N GLN A 116 28.71 -3.65 -14.20
CA GLN A 116 27.65 -4.08 -13.31
C GLN A 116 28.14 -3.87 -11.90
N VAL A 117 27.64 -2.83 -11.24
CA VAL A 117 27.91 -2.60 -9.82
C VAL A 117 27.00 -3.55 -9.03
N PRO A 118 27.57 -4.44 -8.19
CA PRO A 118 26.77 -5.30 -7.30
C PRO A 118 25.89 -4.45 -6.37
N GLN A 119 24.80 -5.04 -5.87
CA GLN A 119 24.01 -4.42 -4.81
C GLN A 119 24.83 -4.26 -3.53
N SER A 120 24.44 -3.32 -2.67
CA SER A 120 25.11 -3.12 -1.38
C SER A 120 24.99 -4.38 -0.52
N ASN A 121 26.12 -4.84 0.01
CA ASN A 121 26.23 -5.97 0.95
C ASN A 121 26.48 -5.50 2.39
N MET A 122 26.28 -4.21 2.68
CA MET A 122 26.50 -3.65 4.02
C MET A 122 25.62 -4.32 5.07
N ALA A 123 24.33 -4.51 4.77
CA ALA A 123 23.39 -5.17 5.67
C ALA A 123 23.83 -6.61 6.01
N GLU A 124 24.35 -7.35 5.02
CA GLU A 124 24.87 -8.70 5.23
C GLU A 124 26.13 -8.69 6.11
N HIS A 125 27.03 -7.74 5.92
CA HIS A 125 28.24 -7.62 6.73
C HIS A 125 27.91 -7.26 8.19
N PHE A 126 26.98 -6.35 8.43
CA PHE A 126 26.51 -6.04 9.79
C PHE A 126 25.70 -7.18 10.40
N GLY A 127 24.91 -7.92 9.61
CA GLY A 127 24.26 -9.15 10.04
C GLY A 127 25.28 -10.19 10.53
N LYS A 128 26.35 -10.43 9.75
CA LYS A 128 27.45 -11.32 10.15
C LYS A 128 28.14 -10.84 11.42
N LEU A 129 28.38 -9.53 11.57
CA LEU A 129 28.97 -8.96 12.79
C LEU A 129 28.11 -9.24 14.04
N MET A 130 26.78 -9.21 13.91
CA MET A 130 25.86 -9.58 14.99
C MET A 130 25.98 -11.07 15.36
N GLU A 131 26.21 -11.95 14.38
CA GLU A 131 26.33 -13.40 14.57
C GLU A 131 27.68 -13.80 15.18
N THR A 132 28.79 -13.25 14.68
CA THR A 132 30.15 -13.58 15.15
C THR A 132 30.43 -13.04 16.55
N LYS A 133 29.72 -11.99 16.96
CA LYS A 133 29.89 -11.30 18.25
C LYS A 133 31.31 -10.75 18.46
N GLU A 134 32.04 -10.51 17.38
CA GLU A 134 33.39 -9.95 17.44
C GLU A 134 33.33 -8.47 17.86
N GLY A 135 34.02 -8.12 18.94
CA GLY A 135 34.09 -6.72 19.40
C GLY A 135 32.85 -6.24 20.17
N VAL A 136 31.98 -7.14 20.63
CA VAL A 136 30.84 -6.77 21.47
C VAL A 136 31.28 -6.07 22.75
N ASP A 137 30.62 -4.96 23.08
CA ASP A 137 30.99 -4.05 24.17
C ASP A 137 29.81 -3.70 25.10
N VAL A 138 28.65 -4.31 24.86
CA VAL A 138 27.45 -4.21 25.72
C VAL A 138 26.70 -5.54 25.78
N THR A 139 26.08 -5.80 26.93
CA THR A 139 25.22 -6.96 27.17
C THR A 139 23.84 -6.51 27.64
N PHE A 140 22.78 -7.08 27.06
CA PHE A 140 21.39 -6.86 27.46
C PHE A 140 20.80 -8.12 28.07
N ILE A 141 20.07 -7.96 29.16
CA ILE A 141 19.31 -9.03 29.81
C ILE A 141 17.84 -8.76 29.55
N VAL A 142 17.17 -9.66 28.82
CA VAL A 142 15.75 -9.54 28.46
C VAL A 142 15.04 -10.81 28.92
N GLY A 143 14.25 -10.70 29.99
CA GLY A 143 13.78 -11.88 30.72
C GLY A 143 14.97 -12.71 31.21
N GLU A 144 14.99 -14.00 30.85
CA GLU A 144 16.08 -14.93 31.18
C GLU A 144 17.13 -15.07 30.06
N VAL A 145 17.00 -14.29 28.98
CA VAL A 145 17.88 -14.39 27.81
C VAL A 145 18.85 -13.22 27.76
N THR A 146 20.13 -13.56 27.55
CA THR A 146 21.21 -12.58 27.41
C THR A 146 21.55 -12.35 25.95
N PHE A 147 21.67 -11.07 25.57
CA PHE A 147 22.04 -10.62 24.23
C PHE A 147 23.31 -9.78 24.29
N THR A 148 24.24 -9.98 23.36
CA THR A 148 25.45 -9.17 23.22
C THR A 148 25.35 -8.31 21.97
N ALA A 149 25.85 -7.07 22.01
CA ALA A 149 25.76 -6.14 20.89
C ALA A 149 26.91 -5.12 20.91
N HIS A 150 26.88 -4.21 19.93
CA HIS A 150 27.84 -3.14 19.73
C HIS A 150 27.18 -1.78 20.02
N LYS A 151 27.69 -1.04 21.02
CA LYS A 151 27.13 0.25 21.44
C LYS A 151 27.04 1.23 20.28
N ILE A 152 28.08 1.30 19.45
CA ILE A 152 28.14 2.26 18.34
C ILE A 152 27.06 1.98 17.29
N VAL A 153 26.77 0.72 16.98
CA VAL A 153 25.73 0.33 16.02
C VAL A 153 24.37 0.72 16.57
N LEU A 154 24.07 0.37 17.82
CA LEU A 154 22.81 0.73 18.49
C LEU A 154 22.60 2.24 18.56
N ALA A 155 23.62 2.98 19.01
CA ALA A 155 23.57 4.44 19.16
C ALA A 155 23.45 5.19 17.82
N THR A 156 23.94 4.61 16.73
CA THR A 156 23.78 5.18 15.39
C THR A 156 22.34 5.05 14.90
N ARG A 157 21.63 4.01 15.33
CA ARG A 157 20.32 3.61 14.80
C ARG A 157 19.16 4.00 15.72
N SER A 158 19.45 4.37 16.97
CA SER A 158 18.45 4.79 17.95
C SER A 158 19.02 5.93 18.82
N PRO A 159 18.36 7.10 18.87
CA PRO A 159 18.75 8.17 19.77
C PRO A 159 18.55 7.78 21.25
N VAL A 160 17.60 6.90 21.55
CA VAL A 160 17.37 6.38 22.91
C VAL A 160 18.55 5.51 23.35
N PHE A 161 19.00 4.56 22.52
CA PHE A 161 20.22 3.80 22.84
C PHE A 161 21.46 4.69 22.91
N LYS A 162 21.55 5.72 22.06
CA LYS A 162 22.65 6.69 22.13
C LYS A 162 22.68 7.38 23.49
N ALA A 163 21.54 7.87 23.97
CA ALA A 163 21.42 8.51 25.27
C ALA A 163 21.70 7.51 26.42
N GLU A 164 21.20 6.28 26.33
CA GLU A 164 21.38 5.27 27.38
C GLU A 164 22.83 4.79 27.51
N LEU A 165 23.53 4.62 26.37
CA LEU A 165 24.87 4.01 26.33
C LEU A 165 26.00 5.04 26.38
N PHE A 166 25.78 6.25 25.86
CA PHE A 166 26.80 7.30 25.78
C PHE A 166 26.41 8.60 26.51
N GLY A 167 25.19 8.70 27.03
CA GLY A 167 24.73 9.87 27.75
C GLY A 167 25.33 10.01 29.15
N PRO A 168 25.04 11.14 29.82
CA PRO A 168 25.61 11.48 31.13
C PRO A 168 25.18 10.52 32.25
N MET A 169 24.09 9.78 32.07
CA MET A 169 23.60 8.77 33.02
C MET A 169 24.14 7.36 32.76
N ARG A 170 25.12 7.19 31.85
CA ARG A 170 25.71 5.89 31.57
C ARG A 170 26.37 5.32 32.82
N LYS A 171 26.17 4.02 33.06
CA LYS A 171 26.92 3.30 34.09
C LYS A 171 28.37 3.09 33.61
N GLU A 172 29.36 3.33 34.47
CA GLU A 172 30.76 3.07 34.13
C GLU A 172 31.03 1.55 34.08
N GLY A 173 31.82 1.11 33.08
CA GLY A 173 32.20 -0.31 32.88
C GLY A 173 31.40 -1.06 31.80
N THR A 174 31.60 -2.38 31.71
CA THR A 174 30.84 -3.27 30.83
C THR A 174 29.44 -3.44 31.41
N VAL A 175 28.49 -2.65 30.88
CA VAL A 175 27.13 -2.54 31.43
C VAL A 175 26.28 -3.71 30.97
N ALA A 176 25.80 -4.51 31.93
CA ALA A 176 24.62 -5.33 31.72
C ALA A 176 23.39 -4.42 31.83
N VAL A 177 22.66 -4.25 30.72
CA VAL A 177 21.45 -3.43 30.62
C VAL A 177 20.23 -4.35 30.69
N THR A 178 19.38 -4.17 31.70
CA THR A 178 18.14 -4.97 31.82
C THR A 178 17.00 -4.32 31.07
N ILE A 179 16.47 -4.99 30.05
CA ILE A 179 15.26 -4.56 29.35
C ILE A 179 14.05 -5.22 29.99
N LYS A 180 13.23 -4.40 30.63
CA LYS A 180 11.93 -4.79 31.18
C LYS A 180 10.83 -4.65 30.12
N ASP A 181 9.76 -5.44 30.28
CA ASP A 181 8.52 -5.33 29.50
C ASP A 181 8.71 -5.52 27.98
N MET A 182 9.62 -6.42 27.61
CA MET A 182 9.83 -6.83 26.21
C MET A 182 10.13 -8.32 26.15
N GLN A 183 9.47 -9.02 25.24
CA GLN A 183 9.76 -10.44 25.03
C GLN A 183 11.11 -10.62 24.33
N PRO A 184 11.88 -11.68 24.66
CA PRO A 184 13.18 -11.94 24.03
C PRO A 184 13.11 -12.05 22.50
N ALA A 185 12.02 -12.60 21.96
CA ALA A 185 11.83 -12.72 20.51
C ALA A 185 11.69 -11.35 19.82
N VAL A 186 10.96 -10.42 20.44
CA VAL A 186 10.79 -9.04 19.96
C VAL A 186 12.11 -8.28 20.01
N PHE A 187 12.87 -8.42 21.11
CA PHE A 187 14.18 -7.78 21.22
C PHE A 187 15.19 -8.34 20.20
N ARG A 188 15.15 -9.66 19.94
CA ARG A 188 15.96 -10.28 18.87
C ARG A 188 15.63 -9.69 17.50
N ALA A 189 14.34 -9.54 17.18
CA ALA A 189 13.89 -8.95 15.93
C ALA A 189 14.26 -7.45 15.81
N LEU A 190 14.15 -6.70 16.91
CA LEU A 190 14.62 -5.31 16.99
C LEU A 190 16.12 -5.21 16.73
N LEU A 191 16.93 -6.06 17.38
CA LEU A 191 18.37 -6.09 17.13
C LEU A 191 18.67 -6.44 15.67
N HIS A 192 18.03 -7.48 15.12
CA HIS A 192 18.21 -7.83 13.71
C HIS A 192 17.98 -6.61 12.81
N PHE A 193 16.85 -5.90 12.98
CA PHE A 193 16.56 -4.69 12.22
C PHE A 193 17.61 -3.58 12.39
N ILE A 194 18.14 -3.40 13.60
CA ILE A 194 19.17 -2.39 13.84
C ILE A 194 20.43 -2.67 13.01
N TYR A 195 20.84 -3.93 12.86
CA TYR A 195 22.03 -4.31 12.09
C TYR A 195 21.77 -4.38 10.58
N THR A 196 20.60 -4.85 10.15
CA THR A 196 20.34 -5.18 8.74
C THR A 196 19.40 -4.22 8.03
N ASP A 197 18.69 -3.35 8.75
CA ASP A 197 17.62 -2.47 8.24
C ASP A 197 16.47 -3.24 7.57
N SER A 198 16.33 -4.55 7.87
CA SER A 198 15.25 -5.43 7.40
C SER A 198 14.56 -6.10 8.58
N LEU A 199 13.28 -6.42 8.43
CA LEU A 199 12.60 -7.30 9.39
C LEU A 199 13.17 -8.72 9.24
N PRO A 200 13.29 -9.49 10.34
CA PRO A 200 13.65 -10.90 10.22
C PRO A 200 12.57 -11.65 9.44
N SER A 201 12.90 -12.83 8.90
CA SER A 201 11.87 -13.71 8.36
C SER A 201 10.86 -14.04 9.45
N LEU A 202 9.58 -13.80 9.15
CA LEU A 202 8.44 -14.12 10.01
C LEU A 202 7.69 -15.34 9.46
N ASP A 203 8.30 -16.10 8.55
CA ASP A 203 7.64 -17.19 7.82
C ASP A 203 7.27 -18.37 8.74
N ASP A 204 8.02 -18.55 9.83
CA ASP A 204 7.76 -19.56 10.85
C ASP A 204 6.52 -19.25 11.71
N LEU A 205 6.09 -17.98 11.72
CA LEU A 205 4.92 -17.52 12.46
C LEU A 205 3.69 -17.57 11.54
N LYS A 206 2.55 -18.03 12.07
CA LYS A 206 1.31 -18.18 11.30
C LYS A 206 0.24 -17.20 11.78
N GLY A 207 -0.55 -16.69 10.84
CA GLY A 207 -1.75 -15.90 11.12
C GLY A 207 -1.51 -14.77 12.13
N ASP A 208 -2.31 -14.77 13.19
CA ASP A 208 -2.32 -13.74 14.23
C ASP A 208 -0.98 -13.60 14.98
N ASP A 209 -0.14 -14.64 15.08
CA ASP A 209 1.15 -14.58 15.78
C ASP A 209 2.14 -13.62 15.09
N ARG A 210 2.08 -13.54 13.75
CA ARG A 210 2.86 -12.55 12.98
C ARG A 210 2.40 -11.14 13.29
N CYS A 211 1.08 -10.95 13.30
CA CYS A 211 0.45 -9.67 13.59
C CYS A 211 0.84 -9.19 14.99
N GLU A 212 0.79 -10.07 16.00
CA GLU A 212 1.22 -9.78 17.37
C GLU A 212 2.71 -9.43 17.46
N MET A 213 3.59 -10.18 16.77
CA MET A 213 5.02 -9.84 16.70
C MET A 213 5.24 -8.44 16.12
N ILE A 214 4.54 -8.10 15.03
CA ILE A 214 4.65 -6.78 14.40
C ILE A 214 4.09 -5.67 15.31
N ARG A 215 3.00 -5.92 16.03
CA ARG A 215 2.47 -4.98 17.04
C ARG A 215 3.51 -4.72 18.12
N HIS A 216 4.12 -5.76 18.68
CA HIS A 216 5.17 -5.61 19.67
C HIS A 216 6.42 -4.93 19.12
N LEU A 217 6.78 -5.16 17.85
CA LEU A 217 7.86 -4.43 17.18
C LEU A 217 7.53 -2.96 16.98
N LEU A 218 6.27 -2.60 16.68
CA LEU A 218 5.84 -1.20 16.61
C LEU A 218 6.03 -0.50 17.96
N VAL A 219 5.63 -1.15 19.06
CA VAL A 219 5.87 -0.64 20.42
C VAL A 219 7.37 -0.47 20.71
N ALA A 220 8.19 -1.44 20.29
CA ALA A 220 9.64 -1.35 20.44
C ALA A 220 10.25 -0.22 19.61
N ALA A 221 9.76 -0.02 18.38
CA ALA A 221 10.21 1.03 17.49
C ALA A 221 9.93 2.42 18.05
N ASP A 222 8.73 2.62 18.62
CA ASP A 222 8.36 3.84 19.33
C ASP A 222 9.25 4.05 20.56
N ARG A 223 9.38 3.03 21.43
CA ARG A 223 10.22 3.08 22.65
C ARG A 223 11.67 3.47 22.37
N TYR A 224 12.26 2.98 21.29
CA TYR A 224 13.65 3.26 20.93
C TYR A 224 13.79 4.33 19.84
N ALA A 225 12.70 5.00 19.46
CA ALA A 225 12.64 6.03 18.44
C ALA A 225 13.32 5.63 17.10
N ILE A 226 12.99 4.44 16.60
CA ILE A 226 13.45 3.93 15.30
C ILE A 226 12.33 4.10 14.27
N GLU A 227 12.23 5.31 13.74
CA GLU A 227 11.10 5.76 12.88
C GLU A 227 10.84 4.82 11.69
N ARG A 228 11.90 4.43 10.96
CA ARG A 228 11.76 3.55 9.79
C ARG A 228 11.15 2.18 10.16
N LEU A 229 11.54 1.60 11.31
CA LEU A 229 10.92 0.37 11.79
C LEU A 229 9.44 0.59 12.10
N GLY A 230 9.12 1.69 12.77
CA GLY A 230 7.74 2.06 13.10
C GLY A 230 6.87 2.19 11.85
N LEU A 231 7.36 2.82 10.79
CA LEU A 231 6.65 2.95 9.52
C LEU A 231 6.47 1.60 8.80
N LEU A 232 7.49 0.73 8.82
CA LEU A 232 7.37 -0.62 8.26
C LEU A 232 6.33 -1.46 8.99
N CYS A 233 6.33 -1.42 10.32
CA CYS A 233 5.31 -2.10 11.12
C CYS A 233 3.91 -1.54 10.84
N GLN A 234 3.76 -0.22 10.70
CA GLN A 234 2.49 0.41 10.33
C GLN A 234 2.01 -0.04 8.95
N SER A 235 2.89 -0.08 7.94
CA SER A 235 2.55 -0.56 6.60
C SER A 235 2.04 -2.00 6.64
N TYR A 236 2.76 -2.89 7.34
CA TYR A 236 2.38 -4.28 7.46
C TYR A 236 1.01 -4.46 8.14
N LEU A 237 0.77 -3.74 9.24
CA LEU A 237 -0.51 -3.80 9.95
C LEU A 237 -1.65 -3.21 9.12
N CYS A 238 -1.37 -2.24 8.25
CA CYS A 238 -2.35 -1.67 7.33
C CYS A 238 -2.75 -2.69 6.24
N ASP A 239 -1.78 -3.41 5.67
CA ASP A 239 -2.01 -4.40 4.61
C ASP A 239 -2.77 -5.63 5.12
N ASP A 240 -2.64 -5.97 6.42
CA ASP A 240 -3.29 -7.11 7.07
C ASP A 240 -4.55 -6.72 7.87
N LEU A 241 -5.15 -5.54 7.63
CA LEU A 241 -6.37 -5.15 8.34
C LEU A 241 -7.54 -6.09 8.02
N GLN A 242 -8.15 -6.61 9.08
CA GLN A 242 -9.26 -7.55 9.06
C GLN A 242 -10.27 -7.18 10.15
N VAL A 243 -11.50 -7.69 10.04
CA VAL A 243 -12.58 -7.41 10.99
C VAL A 243 -12.20 -7.76 12.43
N HIS A 244 -11.53 -8.90 12.66
CA HIS A 244 -11.19 -9.36 14.00
C HIS A 244 -10.03 -8.58 14.64
N ASN A 245 -9.20 -7.90 13.83
CA ASN A 245 -7.94 -7.30 14.28
C ASN A 245 -7.94 -5.75 14.23
N VAL A 246 -8.85 -5.11 13.49
CA VAL A 246 -8.83 -3.65 13.28
C VAL A 246 -8.99 -2.85 14.57
N ALA A 247 -9.79 -3.34 15.52
CA ALA A 247 -10.01 -2.64 16.78
C ALA A 247 -8.77 -2.62 17.69
N THR A 248 -8.02 -3.73 17.73
CA THR A 248 -6.77 -3.80 18.50
C THR A 248 -5.65 -2.99 17.82
N THR A 249 -5.56 -3.05 16.49
CA THR A 249 -4.63 -2.22 15.71
C THR A 249 -4.93 -0.73 15.88
N LEU A 250 -6.20 -0.31 15.89
CA LEU A 250 -6.61 1.08 16.12
C LEU A 250 -6.23 1.57 17.52
N ALA A 251 -6.44 0.74 18.56
CA ALA A 251 -6.04 1.06 19.92
C ALA A 251 -4.54 1.32 20.01
N LEU A 252 -3.75 0.44 19.39
CA LEU A 252 -2.29 0.54 19.34
C LEU A 252 -1.83 1.79 18.58
N ALA A 253 -2.44 2.06 17.43
CA ALA A 253 -2.10 3.22 16.61
C ALA A 253 -2.36 4.53 17.36
N TYR A 254 -3.46 4.61 18.13
CA TYR A 254 -3.73 5.76 18.97
C TYR A 254 -2.73 5.91 20.12
N GLN A 255 -2.43 4.81 20.82
CA GLN A 255 -1.51 4.80 21.96
C GLN A 255 -0.10 5.27 21.60
N HIS A 256 0.38 4.89 20.41
CA HIS A 256 1.72 5.21 19.92
C HIS A 256 1.75 6.36 18.89
N GLY A 257 0.68 7.16 18.80
CA GLY A 257 0.65 8.35 17.93
C GLY A 257 0.82 8.06 16.43
N CYS A 258 0.49 6.86 15.97
CA CYS A 258 0.62 6.42 14.58
C CYS A 258 -0.56 6.93 13.73
N GLY A 259 -0.50 8.20 13.32
CA GLY A 259 -1.58 8.88 12.60
C GLY A 259 -2.05 8.17 11.31
N LEU A 260 -1.10 7.73 10.47
CA LEU A 260 -1.42 7.05 9.20
C LEU A 260 -2.15 5.73 9.43
N LEU A 261 -1.66 4.90 10.36
CA LEU A 261 -2.31 3.63 10.71
C LEU A 261 -3.68 3.86 11.37
N LYS A 262 -3.80 4.89 12.21
CA LYS A 262 -5.08 5.28 12.82
C LYS A 262 -6.10 5.62 11.74
N ASP A 263 -5.73 6.46 10.77
CA ASP A 263 -6.62 6.87 9.69
C ASP A 263 -7.06 5.68 8.82
N ALA A 264 -6.14 4.78 8.48
CA ALA A 264 -6.46 3.55 7.75
C ALA A 264 -7.44 2.64 8.51
N CYS A 265 -7.25 2.49 9.82
CA CYS A 265 -8.17 1.72 10.66
C CYS A 265 -9.58 2.34 10.70
N VAL A 266 -9.65 3.68 10.83
CA VAL A 266 -10.95 4.38 10.84
C VAL A 266 -11.64 4.26 9.49
N GLU A 267 -10.91 4.36 8.39
CA GLU A 267 -11.44 4.17 7.03
C GLU A 267 -11.95 2.75 6.82
N PHE A 268 -11.20 1.74 7.27
CA PHE A 268 -11.63 0.34 7.22
C PHE A 268 -12.95 0.12 7.98
N ILE A 269 -13.07 0.68 9.19
CA ILE A 269 -14.30 0.61 9.99
C ILE A 269 -15.45 1.35 9.30
N ALA A 270 -15.14 2.40 8.54
CA ALA A 270 -16.12 3.23 7.85
C ALA A 270 -16.83 2.54 6.68
N CYS A 271 -16.18 1.56 6.04
CA CYS A 271 -16.79 0.76 5.00
C CYS A 271 -18.07 0.07 5.53
N SER A 272 -19.18 0.25 4.82
CA SER A 272 -20.54 0.01 5.34
C SER A 272 -20.86 -1.43 5.77
N ASN A 273 -20.00 -2.39 5.43
CA ASN A 273 -20.12 -3.81 5.79
C ASN A 273 -19.23 -4.23 6.98
N ALA A 274 -18.15 -3.51 7.28
CA ALA A 274 -17.19 -3.91 8.32
C ALA A 274 -17.68 -3.57 9.73
N MET A 275 -18.31 -2.40 9.91
CA MET A 275 -18.70 -1.88 11.22
C MET A 275 -19.59 -2.84 12.03
N GLU A 276 -20.60 -3.46 11.39
CA GLU A 276 -21.52 -4.37 12.09
C GLU A 276 -20.80 -5.61 12.64
N ALA A 277 -19.80 -6.11 11.90
CA ALA A 277 -19.01 -7.24 12.32
C ALA A 277 -17.95 -6.84 13.36
N VAL A 278 -17.30 -5.68 13.20
CA VAL A 278 -16.29 -5.16 14.13
C VAL A 278 -16.87 -4.93 15.52
N VAL A 279 -18.09 -4.37 15.63
CA VAL A 279 -18.74 -4.10 16.93
C VAL A 279 -18.97 -5.38 17.75
N LYS A 280 -19.11 -6.54 17.08
CA LYS A 280 -19.31 -7.84 17.74
C LYS A 280 -17.99 -8.43 18.27
N THR A 281 -16.83 -7.92 17.84
CA THR A 281 -15.51 -8.45 18.24
C THR A 281 -15.15 -8.09 19.68
N GLU A 282 -14.37 -8.94 20.33
CA GLU A 282 -13.85 -8.66 21.67
C GLU A 282 -12.85 -7.48 21.66
N GLY A 283 -12.07 -7.35 20.59
CA GLY A 283 -11.17 -6.21 20.37
C GLY A 283 -11.90 -4.87 20.43
N TYR A 284 -13.09 -4.77 19.82
CA TYR A 284 -13.89 -3.53 19.88
C TYR A 284 -14.45 -3.25 21.28
N LYS A 285 -14.90 -4.29 22.00
CA LYS A 285 -15.35 -4.13 23.41
C LYS A 285 -14.21 -3.62 24.30
N ASN A 286 -13.00 -4.13 24.09
CA ASN A 286 -11.80 -3.68 24.80
C ASN A 286 -11.43 -2.24 24.42
N LEU A 287 -11.45 -1.91 23.13
CA LEU A 287 -11.22 -0.54 22.65
C LEU A 287 -12.20 0.46 23.30
N LYS A 288 -13.49 0.10 23.41
CA LYS A 288 -14.50 0.94 24.06
C LYS A 288 -14.23 1.17 25.55
N ARG A 289 -13.62 0.20 26.24
CA ARG A 289 -13.27 0.33 27.66
C ARG A 289 -11.98 1.14 27.85
N SER A 290 -10.97 0.89 27.03
CA SER A 290 -9.64 1.48 27.19
C SER A 290 -9.55 2.89 26.60
N CYS A 291 -10.18 3.14 25.45
CA CYS A 291 -10.07 4.39 24.70
C CYS A 291 -11.42 4.85 24.09
N PRO A 292 -12.39 5.32 24.90
CA PRO A 292 -13.72 5.72 24.41
C PRO A 292 -13.68 6.88 23.40
N SER A 293 -12.73 7.81 23.55
CA SER A 293 -12.55 8.98 22.67
C SER A 293 -12.28 8.59 21.21
N VAL A 294 -11.47 7.55 21.00
CA VAL A 294 -11.12 7.02 19.67
C VAL A 294 -12.34 6.45 18.96
N VAL A 295 -13.21 5.78 19.71
CA VAL A 295 -14.46 5.24 19.18
C VAL A 295 -15.38 6.38 18.73
N ILE A 296 -15.49 7.45 19.52
CA ILE A 296 -16.30 8.62 19.18
C ILE A 296 -15.74 9.30 17.92
N GLU A 297 -14.42 9.51 17.83
CA GLU A 297 -13.76 10.11 16.66
C GLU A 297 -14.02 9.28 15.38
N ALA A 298 -13.92 7.95 15.48
CA ALA A 298 -14.21 7.05 14.36
C ALA A 298 -15.69 7.12 13.93
N LEU A 299 -16.62 7.21 14.88
CA LEU A 299 -18.06 7.37 14.64
C LEU A 299 -18.42 8.73 14.01
N GLU A 300 -17.76 9.80 14.42
CA GLU A 300 -17.95 11.12 13.83
C GLU A 300 -17.44 11.16 12.38
N LYS A 301 -16.26 10.61 12.11
CA LYS A 301 -15.68 10.55 10.75
C LYS A 301 -16.55 9.72 9.80
N THR A 302 -17.11 8.61 10.29
CA THR A 302 -18.07 7.78 9.53
C THR A 302 -19.39 8.47 9.26
N SER A 303 -19.93 9.23 10.21
CA SER A 303 -21.16 10.01 10.00
C SER A 303 -20.98 11.08 8.91
N LYS A 304 -19.83 11.75 8.87
CA LYS A 304 -19.50 12.76 7.85
C LYS A 304 -19.33 12.13 6.47
N ALA A 305 -18.68 10.97 6.39
CA ALA A 305 -18.46 10.24 5.15
C ALA A 305 -19.76 9.65 4.53
N ARG A 306 -20.81 9.44 5.32
CA ARG A 306 -22.13 9.00 4.82
C ARG A 306 -23.03 10.15 4.35
N ILE A 307 -22.71 11.39 4.71
CA ILE A 307 -23.49 12.59 4.37
C ILE A 307 -22.91 13.32 3.15
N ALA A 308 -21.63 13.08 2.84
CA ALA A 308 -20.94 13.55 1.63
C ALA A 308 -21.14 12.58 0.46
#